data_AF-X1J516-F1
#
_entry.id   AF-X1J516-F1
#
_cell.length_a   1.000
_cell.length_b   1.000
_cell.length_c   1.000
_cell.angle_alpha   90.00
_cell.angle_beta   90.00
_cell.angle_gamma   90.00
#
_symmetry.space_group_name_H-M   'P 1'
#
loop_
_entity.id
_entity.type
_entity.pdbx_description
1 polymer ?
#
loop_
_entity_poly.entity_id
_entity_poly.type
_entity_poly.pdbx_seq_one_letter_code
_entity_poly.pdbx_strand_id
1 'polypeptide(L)'
;MREVEIRNGTIYLKGKPLYISSADYPYYRDDTTNWDDRLKKLKECGINVITCYFPWRHHEQLINGKRFYDFTGKTQRNKDVIKFLKLCYENDLLVIAKPGPFIHAEINYGGLPDFVCPIKNPEIEAMLNHKYE
;
A
#
# COMPACT_ATOMS: atom_id res chain seq x y z
N MET A 1 3.72 15.04 16.38
CA MET A 1 2.77 14.31 15.50
C MET A 1 2.05 15.34 14.65
N ARG A 2 1.83 15.14 13.33
CA ARG A 2 0.99 16.06 12.55
C ARG A 2 -0.47 15.77 12.95
N GLU A 3 -1.16 16.75 13.52
CA GLU A 3 -2.55 16.60 13.94
C GLU A 3 -3.47 16.64 12.70
N VAL A 4 -4.30 15.59 12.56
CA VAL A 4 -5.30 15.44 11.50
C VAL A 4 -6.66 15.38 12.18
N GLU A 5 -7.57 16.25 11.76
CA GLU A 5 -8.90 16.34 12.34
C GLU A 5 -9.96 16.37 11.24
N ILE A 6 -11.17 15.91 11.55
CA ILE A 6 -12.33 16.04 10.67
C ILE A 6 -13.35 16.92 11.38
N ARG A 7 -13.70 18.05 10.76
CA ARG A 7 -14.70 18.99 11.28
C ARG A 7 -15.72 19.25 10.19
N ASN A 8 -16.99 18.96 10.44
CA ASN A 8 -18.10 19.17 9.49
C ASN A 8 -17.81 18.63 8.08
N GLY A 9 -17.25 17.42 7.98
CA GLY A 9 -16.91 16.78 6.70
C GLY A 9 -15.65 17.29 6.00
N THR A 10 -14.92 18.25 6.59
CA THR A 10 -13.66 18.77 6.06
C THR A 10 -12.49 18.23 6.86
N ILE A 11 -11.44 17.77 6.16
CA ILE A 11 -10.20 17.32 6.77
C ILE A 11 -9.32 18.55 7.05
N TYR A 12 -8.77 18.64 8.26
CA TYR A 12 -7.84 19.67 8.67
C TYR A 12 -6.48 19.03 8.98
N LEU A 13 -5.41 19.63 8.46
CA LEU A 13 -4.04 19.26 8.78
C LEU A 13 -3.39 20.44 9.51
N LYS A 14 -3.01 20.25 10.78
CA LYS A 14 -2.46 21.31 11.63
C LYS A 14 -3.37 22.56 11.66
N GLY A 15 -4.66 22.35 11.84
CA GLY A 15 -5.67 23.42 11.90
C GLY A 15 -5.98 24.12 10.57
N LYS A 16 -5.34 23.75 9.44
CA LYS A 16 -5.66 24.28 8.10
C LYS A 16 -6.54 23.30 7.32
N PRO A 17 -7.61 23.75 6.65
CA PRO A 17 -8.42 22.88 5.81
C PRO A 17 -7.55 22.30 4.68
N LEU A 18 -7.66 21.00 4.47
CA LEU A 18 -6.91 20.24 3.49
C LEU A 18 -7.87 19.79 2.38
N TYR A 19 -7.66 20.33 1.18
CA TYR A 19 -8.24 19.76 -0.04
C TYR A 19 -7.35 18.60 -0.50
N ILE A 20 -7.92 17.40 -0.63
CA ILE A 20 -7.19 16.21 -1.06
C ILE A 20 -7.25 16.10 -2.58
N SER A 21 -6.08 16.19 -3.21
CA SER A 21 -5.86 15.84 -4.61
C SER A 21 -4.92 14.64 -4.62
N SER A 22 -5.45 13.46 -4.95
CA SER A 22 -4.74 12.19 -4.79
C SER A 22 -4.43 11.48 -6.10
N ALA A 23 -3.34 10.70 -6.09
CA ALA A 23 -3.00 9.78 -7.16
C ALA A 23 -2.56 8.42 -6.59
N ASP A 24 -3.03 7.34 -7.21
CA ASP A 24 -2.61 5.99 -6.87
C ASP A 24 -1.24 5.68 -7.49
N TYR A 25 -0.27 5.35 -6.64
CA TYR A 25 1.08 4.96 -7.07
C TYR A 25 1.43 3.55 -6.55
N PRO A 26 1.27 2.50 -7.38
CA PRO A 26 1.64 1.14 -7.01
C PRO A 26 3.16 0.95 -7.10
N TYR A 27 3.92 1.44 -6.12
CA TYR A 27 5.40 1.42 -6.13
C TYR A 27 6.00 0.04 -6.39
N TYR A 28 5.33 -1.02 -5.94
CA TYR A 28 5.72 -2.41 -6.14
C TYR A 28 5.63 -2.88 -7.61
N ARG A 29 5.04 -2.07 -8.50
CA ARG A 29 4.96 -2.32 -9.95
C ARG A 29 5.94 -1.49 -10.78
N ASP A 30 6.67 -0.57 -10.17
CA ASP A 30 7.59 0.32 -10.86
C ASP A 30 9.05 0.04 -10.46
N ASP A 31 9.98 0.44 -11.31
CA ASP A 31 11.40 0.41 -10.97
C ASP A 31 11.69 1.49 -9.91
N THR A 32 12.46 1.11 -8.89
CA THR A 32 12.85 2.00 -7.79
C THR A 32 13.60 3.27 -8.22
N THR A 33 14.21 3.26 -9.40
CA THR A 33 14.90 4.41 -9.98
C THR A 33 13.92 5.47 -10.50
N ASN A 34 12.68 5.10 -10.80
CA ASN A 34 11.65 6.03 -11.27
C ASN A 34 10.94 6.77 -10.14
N TRP A 35 10.86 6.18 -8.93
CA TRP A 35 9.97 6.66 -7.85
C TRP A 35 10.09 8.16 -7.58
N ASP A 36 11.30 8.68 -7.37
CA ASP A 36 11.50 10.09 -7.04
C ASP A 36 11.08 11.02 -8.19
N ASP A 37 11.48 10.71 -9.44
CA ASP A 37 11.07 11.47 -10.62
C ASP A 37 9.54 11.50 -10.78
N ARG A 38 8.87 10.35 -10.60
CA ARG A 38 7.41 10.29 -10.73
C ARG A 38 6.70 11.05 -9.61
N LEU A 39 7.17 10.95 -8.37
CA LEU A 39 6.60 11.68 -7.24
C LEU A 39 6.71 13.20 -7.43
N LYS A 40 7.84 13.69 -7.95
CA LYS A 40 8.03 15.10 -8.31
C LYS A 40 7.05 15.56 -9.37
N LYS A 41 6.90 14.80 -10.45
CA LYS A 41 5.94 15.11 -11.52
C LYS A 41 4.49 15.13 -11.01
N LEU A 42 4.11 14.19 -10.15
CA LEU A 42 2.79 14.19 -9.53
C LEU A 42 2.57 15.45 -8.68
N LYS A 43 3.56 15.85 -7.89
CA LYS A 43 3.52 17.10 -7.11
C LYS A 43 3.38 18.33 -8.01
N GLU A 44 4.11 18.39 -9.12
CA GLU A 44 4.00 19.46 -10.13
C GLU A 44 2.60 19.52 -10.77
N CYS A 45 1.93 18.37 -10.93
CA CYS A 45 0.53 18.30 -11.37
C CYS A 45 -0.50 18.69 -10.29
N GLY A 46 -0.05 19.14 -9.11
CA GLY A 46 -0.93 19.54 -8.01
C GLY A 46 -1.46 18.40 -7.15
N ILE A 47 -0.88 17.19 -7.27
CA ILE A 47 -1.17 16.09 -6.34
C ILE A 47 -0.49 16.38 -5.00
N ASN A 48 -1.22 16.21 -3.91
CA ASN A 48 -0.70 16.40 -2.55
C ASN A 48 -0.81 15.15 -1.67
N VAL A 49 -1.55 14.13 -2.12
CA VAL A 49 -1.68 12.84 -1.44
C VAL A 49 -1.34 11.71 -2.40
N ILE A 50 -0.41 10.84 -2.04
CA ILE A 50 -0.21 9.56 -2.72
C ILE A 50 -1.06 8.51 -2.01
N THR A 51 -1.85 7.77 -2.76
CA THR A 51 -2.49 6.56 -2.28
C THR A 51 -1.67 5.36 -2.76
N CYS A 52 -1.43 4.38 -1.90
CA CYS A 52 -0.69 3.18 -2.30
C CYS A 52 -1.14 1.93 -1.52
N TYR A 53 -1.10 0.79 -2.21
CA TYR A 53 -1.35 -0.50 -1.61
C TYR A 53 -0.07 -1.18 -1.14
N PHE A 54 -0.19 -2.10 -0.18
CA PHE A 54 0.92 -2.90 0.34
C PHE A 54 0.55 -4.37 0.18
N PRO A 55 0.84 -4.99 -0.98
CA PRO A 55 0.44 -6.37 -1.20
C PRO A 55 1.10 -7.29 -0.19
N TRP A 56 0.31 -7.99 0.62
CA TRP A 56 0.83 -8.90 1.63
C TRP A 56 1.79 -9.94 1.01
N ARG A 57 1.38 -10.56 -0.10
CA ARG A 57 2.20 -11.52 -0.87
C ARG A 57 3.54 -10.97 -1.38
N HIS A 58 3.66 -9.65 -1.53
CA HIS A 58 4.89 -9.01 -2.01
C HIS A 58 5.90 -8.88 -0.85
N HIS A 59 5.40 -8.53 0.33
CA HIS A 59 6.25 -8.28 1.51
C HIS A 59 6.47 -9.50 2.39
N GLU A 60 5.55 -10.48 2.41
CA GLU A 60 5.71 -11.72 3.15
C GLU A 60 5.75 -12.92 2.21
N GLN A 61 6.83 -13.70 2.28
CA GLN A 61 7.04 -14.91 1.51
C GLN A 61 7.35 -16.09 2.43
N LEU A 62 6.96 -17.30 2.03
CA LEU A 62 7.43 -18.54 2.65
C LEU A 62 8.67 -19.03 1.91
N ILE A 63 9.81 -19.08 2.60
CA ILE A 63 11.06 -19.64 2.08
C ILE A 63 11.41 -20.85 2.95
N ASN A 64 11.44 -22.05 2.34
CA ASN A 64 11.69 -23.31 3.04
C ASN A 64 10.78 -23.52 4.27
N GLY A 65 9.49 -23.20 4.13
CA GLY A 65 8.50 -23.33 5.21
C GLY A 65 8.55 -22.26 6.30
N LYS A 66 9.45 -21.27 6.20
CA LYS A 66 9.58 -20.18 7.17
C LYS A 66 9.08 -18.86 6.58
N ARG A 67 8.38 -18.07 7.40
CA ARG A 67 7.94 -16.71 7.03
C ARG A 67 9.14 -15.78 6.94
N PHE A 68 9.22 -15.04 5.85
CA PHE A 68 10.22 -14.03 5.61
C PHE A 68 9.55 -12.72 5.20
N TYR A 69 9.96 -11.62 5.84
CA TYR A 69 9.40 -10.29 5.62
C TYR A 69 10.46 -9.37 5.01
N ASP A 70 10.08 -8.65 3.95
CA ASP A 70 10.96 -7.66 3.33
C ASP A 70 10.21 -6.36 3.05
N PHE A 71 10.57 -5.34 3.82
CA PHE A 71 10.10 -3.96 3.66
C PHE A 71 11.23 -3.00 3.31
N THR A 72 12.45 -3.54 3.18
CA THR A 72 13.72 -2.82 2.99
C THR A 72 14.34 -3.10 1.63
N GLY A 73 13.67 -3.92 0.80
CA GLY A 73 14.15 -4.33 -0.51
C GLY A 73 15.37 -5.25 -0.49
N LYS A 74 15.59 -6.01 0.59
CA LYS A 74 16.72 -6.95 0.73
C LYS A 74 16.69 -8.07 -0.31
N THR A 75 15.49 -8.53 -0.66
CA THR A 75 15.26 -9.61 -1.64
C THR A 75 14.91 -9.08 -3.02
N GLN A 76 14.22 -7.94 -3.08
CA GLN A 76 13.87 -7.29 -4.34
C GLN A 76 13.71 -5.79 -4.10
N ARG A 77 14.37 -4.96 -4.92
CA ARG A 77 14.45 -3.51 -4.68
C ARG A 77 13.08 -2.85 -4.52
N ASN A 78 12.09 -3.23 -5.33
CA ASN A 78 10.72 -2.69 -5.26
C ASN A 78 9.89 -3.18 -4.06
N LYS A 79 10.49 -3.89 -3.11
CA LYS A 79 9.92 -4.15 -1.76
C LYS A 79 10.35 -3.13 -0.72
N ASP A 80 11.27 -2.21 -1.06
CA ASP A 80 11.74 -1.15 -0.16
C ASP A 80 10.69 -0.04 0.02
N VAL A 81 9.61 -0.38 0.72
CA VAL A 81 8.53 0.54 1.01
C VAL A 81 8.97 1.63 2.00
N ILE A 82 9.95 1.35 2.84
CA ILE A 82 10.53 2.34 3.75
C ILE A 82 11.16 3.47 2.93
N LYS A 83 11.98 3.14 1.92
CA LYS A 83 12.53 4.14 1.00
C LYS A 83 11.43 4.86 0.21
N PHE A 84 10.43 4.16 -0.30
CA PHE A 84 9.33 4.79 -1.03
C PHE A 84 8.57 5.83 -0.18
N LEU A 85 8.21 5.48 1.07
CA LEU A 85 7.54 6.40 1.99
C LEU A 85 8.43 7.58 2.40
N LYS A 86 9.74 7.34 2.53
CA LYS A 86 10.72 8.41 2.75
C LYS A 86 10.76 9.39 1.58
N LEU A 87 10.76 8.90 0.33
CA LEU A 87 10.69 9.76 -0.85
C LEU A 87 9.38 10.56 -0.90
N CYS A 88 8.24 9.96 -0.53
CA CYS A 88 6.98 10.71 -0.42
C CYS A 88 7.09 11.86 0.58
N TYR A 89 7.67 11.60 1.76
CA TYR A 89 7.89 12.62 2.78
C TYR A 89 8.84 13.73 2.31
N GLU A 90 9.96 13.37 1.67
CA GLU A 90 10.96 14.32 1.15
C GLU A 90 10.40 15.20 0.02
N ASN A 91 9.43 14.69 -0.76
CA ASN A 91 8.72 15.43 -1.79
C ASN A 91 7.47 16.18 -1.28
N ASP A 92 7.29 16.29 0.04
CA ASP A 92 6.14 16.95 0.68
C ASP A 92 4.78 16.38 0.20
N LEU A 93 4.71 15.06 0.05
CA LEU A 93 3.49 14.34 -0.26
C LEU A 93 2.98 13.64 1.00
N LEU A 94 1.68 13.78 1.27
CA LEU A 94 0.99 12.96 2.26
C LEU A 94 0.75 11.57 1.67
N VAL A 95 0.54 10.57 2.54
CA VAL A 95 0.26 9.20 2.10
C VAL A 95 -1.02 8.70 2.76
N ILE A 96 -1.93 8.17 1.94
CA ILE A 96 -3.01 7.29 2.40
C ILE A 96 -2.57 5.85 2.13
N ALA A 97 -2.20 5.16 3.21
CA ALA A 97 -1.76 3.79 3.15
C ALA A 97 -2.96 2.83 3.08
N LYS A 98 -2.94 1.89 2.13
CA LYS A 98 -3.98 0.86 1.96
C LYS A 98 -3.36 -0.54 2.15
N PRO A 99 -3.05 -0.95 3.41
CA PRO A 99 -2.22 -2.12 3.67
C PRO A 99 -2.88 -3.49 3.46
N GLY A 100 -4.18 -3.53 3.15
CA GLY A 100 -4.92 -4.78 2.98
C GLY A 100 -5.52 -5.30 4.30
N PRO A 101 -5.58 -6.63 4.52
CA PRO A 101 -4.76 -7.68 3.90
C PRO A 101 -5.12 -8.03 2.45
N PHE A 102 -6.39 -7.89 2.07
CA PHE A 102 -6.84 -7.94 0.67
C PHE A 102 -6.89 -6.53 0.10
N ILE A 103 -6.28 -6.32 -1.08
CA ILE A 103 -6.18 -5.03 -1.73
C ILE A 103 -6.82 -4.99 -3.12
N HIS A 104 -7.28 -6.13 -3.64
CA HIS A 104 -7.64 -6.34 -5.04
C HIS A 104 -6.49 -5.95 -5.97
N ALA A 105 -6.43 -4.68 -6.39
CA ALA A 105 -5.37 -4.07 -7.18
C ALA A 105 -4.99 -4.86 -8.44
N GLU A 106 -5.90 -5.71 -8.95
CA GLU A 106 -5.68 -6.56 -10.12
C GLU A 106 -4.38 -7.39 -10.00
N ILE A 107 -4.10 -7.92 -8.80
CA ILE A 107 -3.02 -8.89 -8.55
C ILE A 107 -3.58 -10.23 -8.08
N ASN A 108 -2.78 -11.29 -8.25
CA ASN A 108 -3.15 -12.63 -7.84
C ASN A 108 -3.61 -12.67 -6.38
N TYR A 109 -4.74 -13.35 -6.15
CA TYR A 109 -5.45 -13.46 -4.87
C TYR A 109 -5.69 -12.12 -4.17
N GLY A 110 -5.79 -11.03 -4.94
CA GLY A 110 -5.98 -9.68 -4.43
C GLY A 110 -4.91 -9.25 -3.43
N GLY A 111 -3.70 -9.78 -3.54
CA GLY A 111 -2.56 -9.47 -2.67
C GLY A 111 -2.36 -10.41 -1.50
N LEU A 112 -3.26 -11.37 -1.29
CA LEU A 112 -3.08 -12.42 -0.29
C LEU A 112 -1.96 -13.40 -0.71
N PRO A 113 -1.12 -13.86 0.24
CA PRO A 113 -0.18 -14.94 -0.03
C PRO A 113 -0.88 -16.26 -0.30
N ASP A 114 -0.26 -17.11 -1.10
CA ASP A 114 -0.77 -18.43 -1.44
C ASP A 114 -1.16 -19.27 -0.21
N PHE A 115 -0.39 -19.20 0.88
CA PHE A 115 -0.59 -20.03 2.07
C PHE A 115 -1.86 -19.69 2.87
N VAL A 116 -2.56 -18.58 2.55
CA VAL A 116 -3.87 -18.28 3.13
C VAL A 116 -5.04 -18.68 2.22
N CYS A 117 -4.76 -19.20 1.03
CA CYS A 117 -5.81 -19.75 0.16
C CYS A 117 -6.42 -20.99 0.82
N PRO A 118 -7.77 -21.12 0.90
CA PRO A 118 -8.43 -22.30 1.46
C PRO A 118 -8.02 -23.63 0.81
N ILE A 119 -7.63 -23.61 -0.48
CA ILE A 119 -7.09 -24.79 -1.17
C ILE A 119 -5.77 -25.26 -0.53
N LYS A 120 -4.96 -24.33 -0.01
CA LYS A 120 -3.66 -24.62 0.63
C LYS A 120 -3.76 -24.70 2.15
N ASN A 121 -4.77 -24.08 2.76
CA ASN A 121 -5.08 -24.15 4.17
C ASN A 121 -6.59 -24.33 4.39
N PRO A 122 -7.10 -25.56 4.46
CA PRO A 122 -8.53 -25.84 4.57
C PRO A 122 -9.15 -25.39 5.90
N GLU A 123 -8.34 -24.99 6.90
CA GLU A 123 -8.82 -24.38 8.14
C GLU A 123 -9.33 -22.94 7.93
N ILE A 124 -8.98 -22.31 6.81
CA ILE A 124 -9.45 -20.96 6.45
C ILE A 124 -10.75 -21.10 5.66
N GLU A 125 -11.86 -20.69 6.27
CA GLU A 125 -13.17 -20.68 5.63
C GLU A 125 -13.26 -19.57 4.57
N ALA A 126 -13.77 -19.90 3.39
CA ALA A 126 -14.14 -18.89 2.42
C ALA A 126 -15.43 -18.19 2.89
N MET A 127 -15.39 -16.87 3.13
CA MET A 127 -16.55 -16.06 3.55
C MET A 127 -17.77 -16.15 2.61
N LEU A 128 -17.60 -16.72 1.42
CA LEU A 128 -18.66 -17.02 0.47
C LEU A 128 -19.30 -18.38 0.77
N ASN A 129 -19.75 -18.60 2.01
CA ASN A 129 -20.78 -19.60 2.27
C ASN A 129 -22.14 -18.99 1.93
N HIS A 130 -22.44 -18.82 0.64
CA HIS A 130 -23.82 -18.72 0.14
C HIS A 130 -24.44 -20.11 0.06
N LYS A 131 -24.23 -20.93 1.10
CA LYS A 131 -25.13 -22.03 1.37
C LYS A 131 -26.43 -21.38 1.81
N TYR A 132 -27.35 -21.27 0.85
CA TYR A 132 -28.77 -21.16 1.12
C TYR A 132 -29.14 -22.39 1.95
N GLU A 133 -29.12 -22.26 3.27
CA GLU A 133 -29.94 -23.09 4.16
C GLU A 133 -31.33 -22.46 4.27
#